data_AF-A0A2M7DL78-F1
#
_entry.id   AF-A0A2M7DL78-F1
#
_cell.length_a   1.000
_cell.length_b   1.000
_cell.length_c   1.000
_cell.angle_alpha   90.00
_cell.angle_beta   90.00
_cell.angle_gamma   90.00
#
_symmetry.space_group_name_H-M   'P 1'
#
loop_
_entity.id
_entity.type
_entity.pdbx_description
1 polymer ?
#
loop_
_entity_poly.entity_id
_entity_poly.type
_entity_poly.pdbx_seq_one_letter_code
_entity_poly.pdbx_strand_id
1 'polypeptide(L)'
;MVILWSERAKIDYWNNIEYLEKEWTLVEVYNFMDKTDELMELLKKGNVNFKPTAYLNTFQVPVVSQITLYYRIKNNAIELLRFWNNYQDLNQLSF
;
A
#
# COMPACT_ATOMS: atom_id res chain seq x y z
N MET A 1 5.53 1.41 -16.13
CA MET A 1 4.59 2.49 -15.74
C MET A 1 5.24 3.40 -14.69
N VAL A 2 4.84 4.66 -14.60
CA VAL A 2 5.29 5.54 -13.51
C VAL A 2 4.46 5.24 -12.25
N ILE A 3 5.12 5.16 -11.10
CA ILE A 3 4.46 5.05 -9.79
C ILE A 3 4.44 6.44 -9.14
N LEU A 4 3.25 6.88 -8.74
CA LEU A 4 3.02 8.14 -8.05
C LEU A 4 2.48 7.85 -6.66
N TRP A 5 3.12 8.40 -5.64
CA TRP A 5 2.64 8.29 -4.27
C TRP A 5 1.77 9.49 -3.94
N SER A 6 0.50 9.26 -3.60
CA SER A 6 -0.32 10.31 -3.01
C SER A 6 0.31 10.78 -1.69
N GLU A 7 -0.02 12.00 -1.25
CA GLU A 7 0.44 12.48 0.06
C GLU A 7 -0.03 11.57 1.20
N ARG A 8 -1.27 11.06 1.10
CA ARG A 8 -1.83 10.12 2.07
C ARG A 8 -1.03 8.81 2.11
N ALA A 9 -0.66 8.26 0.95
CA ALA A 9 0.13 7.04 0.89
C ALA A 9 1.52 7.21 1.52
N LYS A 10 2.16 8.37 1.34
CA LYS A 10 3.45 8.68 1.99
C LYS A 10 3.30 8.73 3.52
N ILE A 11 2.27 9.43 4.00
CA ILE A 11 1.98 9.55 5.43
C ILE A 11 1.66 8.18 6.02
N ASP A 12 0.79 7.39 5.37
CA ASP A 12 0.44 6.05 5.83
C ASP A 12 1.67 5.14 5.92
N TYR A 13 2.57 5.19 4.93
CA TYR A 13 3.77 4.36 4.92
C TYR A 13 4.67 4.64 6.14
N TRP A 14 4.93 5.92 6.44
CA TRP A 14 5.71 6.29 7.62
C TRP A 14 5.00 5.95 8.92
N ASN A 15 3.69 6.23 9.03
CA ASN A 15 2.90 5.88 10.21
C ASN A 15 2.89 4.37 10.46
N ASN A 16 2.90 3.55 9.41
CA ASN A 16 2.98 2.11 9.53
C ASN A 16 4.36 1.65 10.02
N ILE A 17 5.44 2.29 9.58
CA ILE A 17 6.79 2.01 10.11
C ILE A 17 6.84 2.37 11.60
N GLU A 18 6.39 3.57 11.99
CA GLU A 18 6.35 3.98 13.40
C GLU A 18 5.50 3.03 14.27
N TYR A 19 4.36 2.58 13.75
CA TYR A 19 3.51 1.60 14.44
C TYR A 19 4.23 0.25 14.61
N LEU A 20 4.86 -0.26 13.55
CA LEU A 20 5.58 -1.53 13.60
C LEU A 20 6.80 -1.45 14.53
N GLU A 21 7.54 -0.34 14.53
CA GLU A 21 8.67 -0.14 15.45
C GLU A 21 8.24 -0.10 16.92
N LYS A 22 7.05 0.43 17.20
CA LYS A 22 6.52 0.56 18.57
C LYS A 22 5.89 -0.73 19.09
N GLU A 23 5.14 -1.42 18.25
CA GLU A 23 4.27 -2.53 18.66
C GLU A 23 4.81 -3.92 18.22
N TRP A 24 5.82 -3.96 17.35
CA TRP A 24 6.39 -5.19 16.77
C TRP A 24 7.93 -5.15 16.77
N THR A 25 8.59 -6.14 16.16
CA THR A 25 10.06 -6.20 16.10
C THR A 25 10.58 -5.55 14.82
N LEU A 26 11.88 -5.22 14.81
CA LEU A 26 12.56 -4.72 13.60
C LEU A 26 12.45 -5.67 12.41
N VAL A 27 12.24 -6.98 12.65
CA VAL A 27 12.03 -7.96 11.57
C VAL A 27 10.73 -7.67 10.83
N GLU A 28 9.64 -7.33 11.54
CA GLU A 28 8.38 -6.96 10.89
C GLU A 28 8.49 -5.64 10.13
N VAL A 29 9.25 -4.67 10.65
CA VAL A 29 9.53 -3.40 9.97
C VAL A 29 10.25 -3.65 8.64
N TYR A 30 11.37 -4.36 8.66
CA TYR A 30 12.12 -4.67 7.44
C TYR A 30 11.31 -5.50 6.46
N ASN A 31 10.56 -6.50 6.94
CA ASN A 31 9.69 -7.29 6.07
C ASN A 31 8.62 -6.42 5.37
N PHE A 32 8.03 -5.44 6.06
CA PHE A 32 7.09 -4.51 5.42
C PHE A 32 7.77 -3.64 4.35
N MET A 33 8.96 -3.13 4.64
CA MET A 33 9.74 -2.31 3.68
C MET A 33 10.11 -3.13 2.44
N ASP A 34 10.69 -4.31 2.63
CA ASP A 34 11.11 -5.21 1.54
C ASP A 34 9.91 -5.63 0.68
N LYS A 35 8.78 -5.99 1.30
CA LYS A 35 7.55 -6.35 0.57
C LYS A 35 6.96 -5.18 -0.19
N THR A 36 7.09 -3.97 0.33
CA THR A 36 6.68 -2.76 -0.40
C THR A 36 7.53 -2.59 -1.65
N ASP A 37 8.85 -2.71 -1.54
CA ASP A 37 9.76 -2.57 -2.67
C ASP A 37 9.57 -3.65 -3.73
N GLU A 38 9.42 -4.92 -3.32
CA GLU A 38 9.06 -6.02 -4.22
C GLU A 38 7.78 -5.72 -5.00
N LEU A 39 6.76 -5.21 -4.32
CA LEU A 39 5.48 -4.85 -4.93
C LEU A 39 5.62 -3.67 -5.89
N MET A 40 6.43 -2.66 -5.56
CA MET A 40 6.71 -1.54 -6.48
C MET A 40 7.36 -2.04 -7.78
N GLU A 41 8.29 -2.99 -7.69
CA GLU A 41 8.93 -3.58 -8.86
C GLU A 41 7.94 -4.41 -9.72
N LEU A 42 7.03 -5.14 -9.10
CA LEU A 42 5.96 -5.86 -9.80
C LEU A 42 5.02 -4.90 -10.55
N LEU A 43 4.58 -3.85 -9.87
CA LEU A 43 3.69 -2.83 -10.43
C LEU A 43 4.37 -2.09 -11.60
N LYS A 44 5.66 -1.73 -11.49
CA LYS A 44 6.43 -1.08 -12.57
C LYS A 44 6.48 -1.92 -13.84
N LYS A 45 6.58 -3.26 -13.69
CA LYS A 45 6.59 -4.25 -14.79
C LYS A 45 5.21 -4.48 -15.41
N GLY A 46 4.17 -3.81 -14.92
CA GLY A 46 2.80 -3.92 -15.43
C GLY A 46 2.04 -5.13 -14.87
N ASN A 47 2.57 -5.79 -13.83
CA ASN A 47 1.83 -6.82 -13.12
C ASN A 47 0.89 -6.15 -12.10
N VAL A 48 -0.34 -5.86 -12.55
CA VAL A 48 -1.32 -5.02 -11.83
C VAL A 48 -2.67 -5.71 -11.64
N ASN A 49 -2.78 -7.01 -11.94
CA ASN A 49 -4.02 -7.78 -11.78
C ASN A 49 -4.18 -8.26 -10.34
N PHE A 50 -4.45 -7.31 -9.44
CA PHE A 50 -4.77 -7.58 -8.05
C PHE A 50 -6.29 -7.50 -7.79
N LYS A 51 -6.70 -7.73 -6.54
CA LYS A 51 -8.13 -7.77 -6.19
C LYS A 51 -8.77 -6.39 -6.44
N PRO A 52 -9.82 -6.28 -7.26
CA PRO A 52 -10.49 -5.01 -7.47
C PRO A 52 -11.25 -4.55 -6.22
N THR A 53 -11.49 -3.25 -6.13
CA THR A 53 -12.39 -2.64 -5.14
C THR A 53 -13.71 -2.23 -5.79
N ALA A 54 -14.63 -1.65 -5.02
CA ALA A 54 -15.85 -1.05 -5.58
C ALA A 54 -15.58 0.23 -6.40
N TYR A 55 -14.38 0.82 -6.30
CA TYR A 55 -14.00 2.04 -6.99
C TYR A 55 -13.33 1.72 -8.34
N LEU A 56 -13.63 2.54 -9.36
CA LEU A 56 -13.17 2.34 -10.73
C LEU A 56 -11.64 2.34 -10.82
N ASN A 57 -11.09 1.30 -11.46
CA ASN A 57 -9.65 1.08 -11.67
C ASN A 57 -8.82 1.13 -10.37
N THR A 58 -9.46 0.86 -9.23
CA THR A 58 -8.82 0.82 -7.92
C THR A 58 -8.77 -0.61 -7.43
N PHE A 59 -7.60 -1.00 -6.96
CA PHE A 59 -7.27 -2.37 -6.57
C PHE A 59 -6.65 -2.36 -5.18
N GLN A 60 -6.68 -3.53 -4.54
CA GLN A 60 -6.08 -3.77 -3.24
C GLN A 60 -5.18 -4.99 -3.28
N VAL A 61 -4.07 -4.91 -2.55
CA VAL A 61 -3.11 -5.99 -2.40
C VAL A 61 -2.52 -5.96 -0.99
N PRO A 62 -2.59 -7.06 -0.23
CA PRO A 62 -1.90 -7.18 1.04
C PRO A 62 -0.38 -7.06 0.80
N VAL A 63 0.27 -6.13 1.51
CA VAL A 63 1.74 -6.02 1.51
C VAL A 63 2.31 -6.99 2.54
N VAL A 64 1.73 -6.95 3.74
CA VAL A 64 1.90 -7.89 4.84
C VAL A 64 0.52 -8.13 5.48
N SER A 65 0.39 -9.09 6.39
CA SER A 65 -0.89 -9.39 7.05
C SER A 65 -1.54 -8.16 7.71
N GLN A 66 -0.71 -7.25 8.20
CA GLN A 66 -1.12 -6.05 8.92
C GLN A 66 -1.46 -4.87 8.00
N ILE A 67 -0.97 -4.83 6.75
CA ILE A 67 -1.02 -3.62 5.91
C ILE A 67 -1.42 -3.97 4.48
N THR A 68 -2.46 -3.28 3.99
CA THR A 68 -2.98 -3.43 2.63
C THR A 68 -2.68 -2.18 1.81
N LEU A 69 -2.06 -2.34 0.65
CA LEU A 69 -1.91 -1.26 -0.33
C LEU A 69 -3.18 -1.15 -1.16
N TYR A 70 -3.69 0.08 -1.26
CA TYR A 70 -4.69 0.47 -2.25
C TYR A 70 -4.04 1.34 -3.31
N TYR A 71 -4.25 1.00 -4.58
CA TYR A 71 -3.70 1.77 -5.70
C TYR A 71 -4.72 1.90 -6.83
N ARG A 72 -4.53 2.91 -7.68
CA ARG A 72 -5.36 3.19 -8.85
C ARG A 72 -4.53 3.24 -10.11
N ILE A 73 -5.07 2.71 -11.21
CA ILE A 73 -4.48 2.86 -12.54
C ILE A 73 -5.19 3.98 -13.28
N LYS A 74 -4.45 5.02 -13.67
CA LYS A 74 -4.97 6.17 -14.43
C LYS A 74 -3.90 6.72 -15.35
N ASN A 75 -4.26 6.99 -16.61
CA ASN A 75 -3.36 7.62 -17.60
C ASN A 75 -1.98 6.92 -17.72
N ASN A 76 -1.96 5.58 -17.74
CA ASN A 76 -0.73 4.77 -17.78
C ASN A 76 0.23 4.98 -16.59
N ALA A 77 -0.29 5.52 -15.48
CA ALA A 77 0.39 5.63 -14.20
C ALA A 77 -0.34 4.80 -13.14
N ILE A 78 0.44 4.35 -12.15
CA ILE A 78 -0.06 3.69 -10.95
C ILE A 78 0.05 4.70 -9.83
N GLU A 79 -1.08 5.08 -9.27
CA GLU A 79 -1.17 6.00 -8.14
C GLU A 79 -1.41 5.19 -6.86
N LEU A 80 -0.46 5.24 -5.93
CA LEU A 80 -0.65 4.66 -4.60
C LEU A 80 -1.56 5.58 -3.80
N LEU A 81 -2.70 5.06 -3.37
CA LEU A 81 -3.72 5.82 -2.67
C LEU A 81 -3.49 5.79 -1.16
N ARG A 82 -3.36 4.59 -0.58
CA ARG A 82 -3.28 4.36 0.86
C ARG A 82 -2.47 3.11 1.19
N PHE A 83 -1.69 3.14 2.27
CA PHE A 83 -1.18 1.94 2.95
C PHE A 83 -2.02 1.72 4.21
N TRP A 84 -3.14 1.03 4.05
CA TRP A 84 -4.12 0.87 5.11
C TRP A 84 -3.62 -0.12 6.17
N ASN A 85 -3.57 0.31 7.42
CA ASN A 85 -3.33 -0.58 8.55
C ASN A 85 -4.62 -1.34 8.87
N ASN A 86 -4.60 -2.67 8.75
CA ASN A 86 -5.77 -3.53 8.90
C ASN A 86 -6.30 -3.59 10.34
N TYR A 87 -5.55 -3.09 11.33
CA TYR A 87 -6.02 -2.94 12.72
C TYR A 87 -6.72 -1.60 12.99
N GLN A 88 -6.69 -0.66 12.04
CA GLN A 88 -7.48 0.57 12.12
C GLN A 88 -8.93 0.29 11.73
N ASP A 89 -9.86 1.02 12.34
CA ASP A 89 -11.30 0.90 12.07
C ASP A 89 -11.60 1.21 10.59
N LEU A 90 -12.18 0.24 9.89
CA LEU A 90 -12.55 0.29 8.46
C LEU A 90 -13.44 1.49 8.12
N ASN A 91 -14.17 2.05 9.08
CA ASN A 91 -15.01 3.23 8.89
C ASN A 91 -14.21 4.51 8.57
N GLN A 92 -12.88 4.51 8.77
CA GLN A 92 -12.01 5.66 8.47
C GLN A 92 -11.32 5.56 7.10
N LEU A 93 -11.57 4.50 6.32
CA LEU A 93 -10.96 4.33 5.00
C LEU A 93 -11.62 5.24 3.97
N SER A 94 -10.86 6.21 3.47
CA SER A 94 -11.24 7.07 2.34
C SER A 94 -10.08 7.16 1.33
N PHE A 95 -10.45 7.23 0.05
CA PHE A 95 -9.52 7.27 -1.09
C PHE A 95 -9.39 8.69 -1.63
#